data_AF-A0A1M6IGI8-F1
#
_entry.id   AF-A0A1M6IGI8-F1
#
_cell.length_a   1.000
_cell.length_b   1.000
_cell.length_c   1.000
_cell.angle_alpha   90.00
_cell.angle_beta   90.00
_cell.angle_gamma   90.00
#
_symmetry.space_group_name_H-M   'P 1'
#
loop_
_entity.id
_entity.type
_entity.pdbx_description
1 polymer ?
#
loop_
_entity_poly.entity_id
_entity_poly.type
_entity_poly.pdbx_seq_one_letter_code
_entity_poly.pdbx_strand_id
1 'polypeptide(L)'
;MYKMLYIVITILFLLGSVYLTKEITKRYKVNRWIIGFSSPFVILIPLLIFKELPIWAWTILLIIFSFMCIMFFEITRQMVENNEIKGVAKFDTKKKNK
;
A
#
# COMPACT_ATOMS: atom_id res chain seq x y z
N MET A 1 4.69 0.48 28.55
CA MET A 1 4.87 1.78 27.87
C MET A 1 5.28 1.64 26.40
N TYR A 2 6.31 0.86 26.06
CA TYR A 2 6.78 0.67 24.67
C TYR A 2 5.72 0.12 23.69
N LYS A 3 4.82 -0.75 24.14
CA LYS A 3 3.72 -1.28 23.31
C LYS A 3 2.80 -0.19 22.74
N MET A 4 2.50 0.84 23.54
CA MET A 4 1.68 1.98 23.09
C MET A 4 2.40 2.80 22.01
N LEU A 5 3.71 2.97 22.15
CA LEU A 5 4.53 3.69 21.18
C LEU A 5 4.57 2.97 19.82
N TYR A 6 4.70 1.64 19.81
CA TYR A 6 4.60 0.86 18.58
C TYR A 6 3.25 1.01 17.89
N ILE A 7 2.14 0.97 18.64
CA ILE A 7 0.80 1.16 18.09
C ILE A 7 0.67 2.53 17.42
N VAL A 8 1.13 3.60 18.10
CA VAL A 8 1.09 4.96 17.55
C VAL A 8 1.91 5.06 16.27
N ILE A 9 3.14 4.52 16.26
CA ILE A 9 4.00 4.51 15.07
C ILE A 9 3.35 3.74 13.92
N THR A 10 2.75 2.58 14.18
CA THR A 10 2.07 1.79 13.16
C THR A 10 0.87 2.53 12.57
N ILE A 11 0.07 3.20 13.42
CA ILE A 11 -1.06 4.02 12.95
C ILE A 11 -0.56 5.18 12.08
N LEU A 12 0.47 5.90 12.53
CA LEU A 12 1.06 6.99 11.75
C LEU A 12 1.62 6.48 10.40
N PHE A 13 2.28 5.33 10.41
CA PHE A 13 2.79 4.69 9.20
C PHE A 13 1.66 4.32 8.23
N LEU A 14 0.57 3.74 8.73
CA LEU A 14 -0.61 3.40 7.92
C LEU A 14 -1.23 4.66 7.30
N LEU A 15 -1.49 5.68 8.11
CA LEU A 15 -2.07 6.95 7.64
C LEU A 15 -1.17 7.65 6.63
N GLY A 16 0.14 7.70 6.90
CA GLY A 16 1.13 8.26 5.99
C GLY A 16 1.17 7.49 4.66
N SER A 17 1.12 6.16 4.71
CA SER A 17 1.13 5.31 3.52
C SER A 17 -0.10 5.52 2.64
N VAL A 18 -1.27 5.65 3.25
CA VAL A 18 -2.53 5.97 2.55
C VAL A 18 -2.47 7.36 1.92
N TYR A 19 -2.00 8.36 2.67
CA TYR A 19 -1.83 9.73 2.15
C TYR A 19 -0.89 9.77 0.94
N LEU A 20 0.28 9.13 1.05
CA LEU A 20 1.25 9.04 -0.04
C LEU A 20 0.67 8.31 -1.26
N THR A 21 -0.05 7.21 -1.04
CA THR A 21 -0.69 6.48 -2.14
C THR A 21 -1.67 7.37 -2.87
N LYS A 22 -2.50 8.14 -2.15
CA LYS A 22 -3.45 9.06 -2.76
C LYS A 22 -2.76 10.13 -3.62
N GLU A 23 -1.65 10.70 -3.14
CA GLU A 23 -0.89 11.70 -3.89
C GLU A 23 -0.20 11.08 -5.14
N ILE A 24 0.33 9.86 -5.02
CA ILE A 24 0.94 9.12 -6.14
C ILE A 24 -0.12 8.80 -7.20
N THR A 25 -1.25 8.20 -6.81
CA THR A 25 -2.32 7.82 -7.75
C THR A 25 -2.99 9.04 -8.40
N LYS A 26 -2.94 10.21 -7.76
CA LYS A 26 -3.40 11.47 -8.36
C LYS A 26 -2.52 11.92 -9.53
N ARG A 27 -1.21 11.65 -9.48
CA ARG A 27 -0.23 12.07 -10.50
C ARG A 27 0.08 10.99 -11.53
N TYR A 28 0.01 9.72 -11.13
CA TYR A 28 0.37 8.57 -11.94
C TYR A 28 -0.77 7.55 -11.99
N LYS A 29 -1.07 7.03 -13.19
CA LYS A 29 -1.97 5.90 -13.36
C LYS A 29 -1.26 4.61 -12.97
N VAL A 30 -1.20 4.34 -11.66
CA VAL A 30 -0.55 3.13 -11.15
C VAL A 30 -1.50 1.94 -11.29
N ASN A 31 -1.08 0.91 -12.03
CA ASN A 31 -1.87 -0.31 -12.18
C ASN A 31 -1.72 -1.20 -10.94
N ARG A 32 -2.82 -1.50 -10.24
CA ARG A 32 -2.80 -2.34 -9.04
C ARG A 32 -2.12 -3.69 -9.25
N TRP A 33 -2.28 -4.29 -10.43
CA TRP A 33 -1.76 -5.63 -10.69
C TRP A 33 -0.24 -5.64 -10.73
N ILE A 34 0.36 -4.55 -11.20
CA ILE A 34 1.81 -4.38 -11.20
C ILE A 34 2.31 -4.28 -9.77
N ILE A 35 1.67 -3.48 -8.91
CA ILE A 35 2.08 -3.36 -7.49
C ILE A 35 1.89 -4.70 -6.76
N GLY A 36 0.73 -5.34 -6.93
CA GLY A 36 0.44 -6.62 -6.30
C GLY A 36 1.45 -7.68 -6.71
N PHE A 37 1.75 -7.79 -8.00
CA PHE A 37 2.73 -8.73 -8.52
C PHE A 37 4.16 -8.40 -8.11
N SER A 38 4.56 -7.11 -8.10
CA SER A 38 5.93 -6.68 -7.77
C SER A 38 6.23 -6.69 -6.26
N SER A 39 5.22 -6.52 -5.40
CA SER A 39 5.41 -6.47 -3.94
C SER A 39 6.17 -7.67 -3.36
N PRO A 40 5.85 -8.95 -3.63
CA PRO A 40 6.61 -10.07 -3.08
C PRO A 40 8.08 -10.08 -3.54
N PHE A 41 8.35 -9.59 -4.76
CA PHE A 41 9.72 -9.54 -5.28
C PHE A 41 10.63 -8.57 -4.53
N VAL A 42 10.06 -7.57 -3.84
CA VAL A 42 10.82 -6.71 -2.93
C VAL A 42 11.58 -7.53 -1.90
N ILE A 43 10.97 -8.59 -1.37
CA ILE A 43 11.60 -9.48 -0.39
C ILE A 43 12.32 -10.65 -1.08
N LEU A 44 11.69 -11.24 -2.09
CA LEU A 44 12.18 -12.45 -2.74
C LEU A 44 13.53 -12.23 -3.43
N ILE A 45 13.71 -11.11 -4.13
CA ILE A 45 14.94 -10.84 -4.88
C ILE A 45 16.15 -10.71 -3.93
N PRO A 46 16.09 -9.88 -2.87
CA PRO A 46 17.19 -9.80 -1.91
C PRO A 46 17.49 -11.14 -1.23
N LEU A 47 16.47 -11.94 -0.93
CA LEU A 47 16.66 -13.26 -0.32
C LEU A 47 17.42 -14.23 -1.23
N LEU A 48 17.24 -14.12 -2.55
CA LEU A 48 17.92 -14.96 -3.54
C LEU A 48 19.35 -14.50 -3.83
N ILE A 49 19.60 -13.19 -3.77
CA ILE A 49 20.91 -12.60 -4.10
C ILE A 49 21.85 -12.62 -2.90
N PHE A 50 21.35 -12.29 -1.70
CA PHE A 50 22.16 -12.16 -0.50
C PHE A 50 21.99 -13.39 0.40
N LYS A 51 23.10 -14.04 0.75
CA LYS A 51 23.10 -15.20 1.65
C LYS A 51 22.67 -14.84 3.07
N GLU A 52 23.05 -13.65 3.54
CA GLU A 52 22.66 -13.12 4.83
C GLU A 52 22.31 -11.64 4.67
N LEU A 53 21.15 -11.26 5.20
CA LEU A 53 20.68 -9.89 5.21
C LEU A 53 20.79 -9.36 6.64
N PRO A 54 21.43 -8.20 6.86
CA PRO A 54 21.50 -7.61 8.17
C PRO A 54 20.11 -7.12 8.62
N ILE A 55 19.90 -7.05 9.94
CA ILE A 55 18.60 -6.74 10.54
C ILE A 55 17.99 -5.40 10.06
N TRP A 56 18.84 -4.40 9.79
CA TRP A 56 18.40 -3.11 9.30
C TRP A 56 17.89 -3.19 7.85
N ALA A 57 18.54 -4.00 7.00
CA ALA A 57 18.09 -4.21 5.63
C ALA A 57 16.74 -4.95 5.60
N TRP A 58 16.58 -5.97 6.46
CA TRP A 58 15.30 -6.64 6.68
C TRP A 58 14.19 -5.67 7.07
N THR A 59 14.49 -4.77 8.00
CA THR A 59 13.53 -3.77 8.47
C THR A 59 13.09 -2.86 7.33
N ILE A 60 14.02 -2.36 6.50
CA ILE A 60 13.71 -1.52 5.34
C ILE A 60 12.88 -2.29 4.31
N LEU A 61 13.25 -3.53 4.01
CA LEU A 61 12.54 -4.40 3.08
C LEU A 61 11.09 -4.63 3.50
N LEU A 62 10.87 -4.91 4.78
CA LEU A 62 9.53 -5.09 5.35
C LEU A 62 8.71 -3.80 5.34
N ILE A 63 9.33 -2.64 5.56
CA ILE A 63 8.67 -1.33 5.45
C ILE A 63 8.21 -1.08 4.01
N ILE A 64 9.10 -1.29 3.02
CA ILE A 64 8.77 -1.10 1.60
C ILE A 64 7.69 -2.09 1.16
N PHE A 65 7.81 -3.35 1.54
CA PHE A 65 6.80 -4.37 1.26
C PHE A 65 5.43 -3.99 1.85
N SER A 66 5.39 -3.61 3.12
CA SER A 66 4.15 -3.18 3.78
C SER A 66 3.53 -1.97 3.08
N PHE A 67 4.35 -0.99 2.71
CA PHE A 67 3.90 0.18 1.96
C PHE A 67 3.28 -0.21 0.60
N MET A 68 3.91 -1.12 -0.15
CA MET A 68 3.35 -1.60 -1.43
C MET A 68 2.04 -2.37 -1.24
N CYS A 69 1.91 -3.18 -0.18
CA CYS A 69 0.65 -3.83 0.15
C CYS A 69 -0.46 -2.81 0.47
N ILE A 70 -0.15 -1.80 1.29
CA ILE A 70 -1.10 -0.72 1.62
C ILE A 70 -1.51 0.01 0.34
N MET A 71 -0.56 0.31 -0.54
CA MET A 71 -0.82 0.97 -1.82
C MET A 71 -1.76 0.16 -2.71
N PHE A 72 -1.55 -1.17 -2.80
CA PHE A 72 -2.43 -2.06 -3.55
C PHE A 72 -3.87 -2.04 -3.03
N PHE A 73 -4.05 -2.09 -1.71
CA PHE A 73 -5.38 -2.05 -1.09
C PHE A 73 -6.05 -0.68 -1.27
N GLU A 74 -5.29 0.41 -1.13
CA GLU A 74 -5.79 1.77 -1.28
C GLU A 74 -6.24 2.05 -2.72
N ILE A 75 -5.45 1.64 -3.72
CA ILE A 75 -5.86 1.76 -5.13
C ILE A 75 -7.10 0.91 -5.40
N THR A 76 -7.16 -0.29 -4.82
CA THR A 76 -8.36 -1.15 -4.94
C THR A 76 -9.59 -0.47 -4.32
N ARG A 77 -9.45 0.15 -3.14
CA ARG A 77 -10.52 0.92 -2.51
C ARG A 77 -10.99 2.06 -3.41
N GLN A 78 -10.07 2.85 -3.96
CA GLN A 78 -10.42 3.96 -4.85
C GLN A 78 -11.17 3.49 -6.10
N MET A 79 -10.77 2.37 -6.70
CA MET A 79 -11.50 1.80 -7.85
C MET A 79 -12.89 1.28 -7.48
N VAL A 80 -13.06 0.73 -6.26
CA VAL A 80 -14.37 0.35 -5.73
C VAL A 80 -15.26 1.59 -5.55
N GLU A 81 -14.73 2.65 -4.91
CA GLU A 81 -15.44 3.92 -4.71
C GLU A 81 -15.84 4.59 -6.03
N ASN A 82 -14.98 4.49 -7.05
CA ASN A 82 -15.23 5.01 -8.39
C ASN A 82 -16.13 4.08 -9.25
N ASN A 83 -16.61 2.97 -8.70
CA ASN A 83 -17.41 1.95 -9.41
C ASN A 83 -16.70 1.35 -10.65
N GLU A 84 -15.37 1.33 -10.67
CA GLU A 84 -14.56 0.79 -11.76
C GLU A 84 -14.41 -0.74 -11.70
N ILE A 85 -14.82 -1.35 -10.58
CA ILE A 85 -14.81 -2.81 -10.40
C ILE A 85 -16.21 -3.38 -10.68
N LYS A 86 -16.31 -4.22 -11.71
CA LYS A 86 -17.54 -4.95 -12.06
C LYS A 86 -17.85 -6.01 -10.99
N GLY A 87 -19.11 -6.14 -10.59
CA GLY A 87 -19.58 -7.20 -9.67
C GLY A 87 -19.57 -6.85 -8.18
N VAL A 88 -19.23 -5.61 -7.81
CA VAL A 88 -19.34 -5.10 -6.44
C VAL A 88 -20.59 -4.22 -6.34
N ALA A 89 -21.24 -4.17 -5.17
CA ALA A 89 -22.37 -3.29 -4.93
C ALA A 89 -21.98 -1.85 -5.29
N LYS A 90 -22.74 -1.22 -6.19
CA LYS A 90 -22.42 0.13 -6.64
C LYS A 90 -22.52 1.06 -5.44
N PHE A 91 -21.43 1.77 -5.14
CA PHE A 91 -21.51 2.85 -4.18
C PHE A 91 -22.32 3.96 -4.86
N ASP A 92 -23.42 4.36 -4.22
CA ASP A 92 -24.22 5.50 -4.65
C ASP A 92 -23.31 6.73 -4.55
N THR A 93 -22.72 7.11 -5.67
CA THR A 93 -21.94 8.32 -5.81
C THR A 93 -22.92 9.45 -5.63
N LYS A 94 -23.15 9.87 -4.38
CA LYS A 94 -23.84 11.12 -4.07
C LYS A 94 -23.12 12.22 -4.83
N LYS A 95 -23.72 12.55 -5.97
CA LYS A 95 -23.48 13.67 -6.86
C LYS A 95 -22.97 14.84 -6.00
N LYS A 96 -21.70 15.20 -6.16
CA LYS A 96 -21.27 16.56 -5.81
C LYS A 96 -22.10 17.48 -6.70
N ASN A 97 -23.14 18.06 -6.11
CA ASN A 97 -23.90 19.12 -6.74
C ASN A 97 -22.95 20.30 -6.98
N LYS A 98 -22.87 20.71 -8.25
CA LYS A 98 -22.40 21.99 -8.83
C LYS A 98 -21.07 22.55 -8.32
#